data_AF-A0A177WTD3-F1
#
_entry.id   AF-A0A177WTD3-F1
#
_cell.length_a   1.000
_cell.length_b   1.000
_cell.length_c   1.000
_cell.angle_alpha   90.00
_cell.angle_beta   90.00
_cell.angle_gamma   90.00
#
_symmetry.space_group_name_H-M   'P 1'
#
loop_
_entity.id
_entity.type
_entity.pdbx_description
1 polymer ?
#
loop_
_entity_poly.entity_id
_entity_poly.type
_entity_poly.pdbx_seq_one_letter_code
_entity_poly.pdbx_strand_id
1 'polypeptide(L)'
;MAQDNDWLGGGQRWLLDTDTAWRSTKVDLRVEALLMLPVHLAQSPLPTVLKSAFLKLSEYWRSCTNDMRVVLAMIICKCARHISCIDDTDDIIRRILGVVGSNDPLARSLSLLVLGHLSYAIRNRSEVQDRVLKELARPTPREIAAGVSAVDRIWSVKTKTVSVASLSILGESIRYAQGLDDQGNLSLRLAHIFRNCDQDFHQAITALKICTSLSIDPCISTSLSAQSAALRRTITVLSIQFPAFLPNHINNLVNILHQGNPHNDLIMDVLGNILILSKAHSHHFEAHHLPIIANIMLFSFKIGSPLRMCKITARILKFLSLGEMLFLDAIQTHALAKPISAAMVAMASSNIIYSHVTSALLDLTSLASSIFKGLVNLKDKKEFGKVAV
;
A
#
# COMPACT_ATOMS: atom_id res chain seq x y z
N MET A 1 -43.12 -33.34 11.89
CA MET A 1 -43.64 -32.65 10.69
C MET A 1 -42.62 -31.61 10.29
N ALA A 2 -41.89 -31.91 9.22
CA ALA A 2 -40.88 -31.04 8.65
C ALA A 2 -41.57 -29.81 8.05
N GLN A 3 -41.16 -28.61 8.44
CA GLN A 3 -41.51 -27.38 7.73
C GLN A 3 -40.74 -27.36 6.42
N ASP A 4 -41.50 -27.25 5.35
CA ASP A 4 -41.08 -27.34 3.97
C ASP A 4 -39.99 -26.34 3.59
N ASN A 5 -39.09 -26.84 2.76
CA ASN A 5 -37.99 -26.15 2.10
C ASN A 5 -38.50 -25.20 1.01
N ASP A 6 -39.15 -24.10 1.37
CA ASP A 6 -39.57 -23.07 0.41
C ASP A 6 -38.52 -21.94 0.24
N TRP A 7 -37.23 -22.31 0.31
CA TRP A 7 -36.11 -21.35 0.22
C TRP A 7 -35.98 -20.70 -1.16
N LEU A 8 -36.38 -21.40 -2.22
CA LEU A 8 -36.39 -20.88 -3.59
C LEU A 8 -37.57 -19.91 -3.81
N GLY A 9 -38.75 -20.22 -3.27
CA GLY A 9 -39.93 -19.36 -3.34
C GLY A 9 -39.82 -18.13 -2.45
N GLY A 10 -39.36 -18.29 -1.21
CA GLY A 10 -39.27 -17.22 -0.22
C GLY A 10 -38.31 -16.08 -0.61
N GLY A 11 -37.10 -16.42 -1.08
CA GLY A 11 -36.10 -15.41 -1.47
C GLY A 11 -36.52 -14.60 -2.70
N GLN A 12 -37.13 -15.24 -3.71
CA GLN A 12 -37.63 -14.55 -4.90
C GLN A 12 -38.90 -13.75 -4.63
N ARG A 13 -39.82 -14.29 -3.82
CA ARG A 13 -41.05 -13.59 -3.41
C ARG A 13 -40.75 -12.34 -2.60
N TRP A 14 -39.85 -12.44 -1.63
CA TRP A 14 -39.38 -11.26 -0.91
C TRP A 14 -38.77 -10.21 -1.84
N LEU A 15 -37.98 -10.61 -2.84
CA LEU A 15 -37.40 -9.67 -3.80
C LEU A 15 -38.46 -9.01 -4.71
N LEU A 16 -39.60 -9.65 -4.94
CA LEU A 16 -40.74 -9.05 -5.64
C LEU A 16 -41.43 -8.01 -4.75
N ASP A 17 -41.72 -8.37 -3.50
CA ASP A 17 -42.36 -7.48 -2.51
C ASP A 17 -41.47 -6.28 -2.16
N THR A 18 -40.16 -6.47 -2.15
CA THR A 18 -39.20 -5.39 -1.89
C THR A 18 -39.02 -4.48 -3.11
N ASP A 19 -39.13 -5.03 -4.33
CA ASP A 19 -39.04 -4.23 -5.57
C ASP A 19 -40.26 -3.31 -5.76
N THR A 20 -41.44 -3.73 -5.33
CA THR A 20 -42.61 -2.83 -5.28
C THR A 20 -42.38 -1.70 -4.27
N ALA A 21 -41.81 -2.02 -3.10
CA ALA A 21 -41.45 -1.01 -2.09
C ALA A 21 -40.37 -0.04 -2.61
N TRP A 22 -39.37 -0.48 -3.37
CA TRP A 22 -38.34 0.38 -3.98
C TRP A 22 -38.89 1.37 -5.00
N ARG A 23 -39.99 1.03 -5.67
CA ARG A 23 -40.69 1.89 -6.62
C ARG A 23 -41.79 2.74 -5.98
N SER A 24 -41.98 2.65 -4.66
CA SER A 24 -42.97 3.46 -3.93
C SER A 24 -42.71 4.96 -4.08
N THR A 25 -43.76 5.76 -4.12
CA THR A 25 -43.65 7.22 -4.09
C THR A 25 -43.22 7.74 -2.73
N LYS A 26 -43.42 6.94 -1.66
CA LYS A 26 -43.03 7.27 -0.29
C LYS A 26 -41.55 6.98 -0.08
N VAL A 27 -40.76 8.02 0.20
CA VAL A 27 -39.30 7.92 0.43
C VAL A 27 -38.99 6.97 1.58
N ASP A 28 -39.72 7.07 2.70
CA ASP A 28 -39.45 6.27 3.91
C ASP A 28 -39.56 4.77 3.64
N LEU A 29 -40.63 4.35 2.95
CA LEU A 29 -40.81 2.95 2.56
C LEU A 29 -39.71 2.46 1.61
N ARG A 30 -39.24 3.32 0.70
CA ARG A 30 -38.12 2.98 -0.19
C ARG A 30 -36.84 2.76 0.60
N VAL A 31 -36.51 3.69 1.50
CA VAL A 31 -35.29 3.64 2.30
C VAL A 31 -35.31 2.45 3.26
N GLU A 32 -36.43 2.20 3.96
CA GLU A 32 -36.59 1.07 4.86
C GLU A 32 -36.40 -0.27 4.13
N ALA A 33 -37.10 -0.47 3.02
CA ALA A 33 -36.99 -1.69 2.22
C ALA A 33 -35.57 -1.92 1.69
N LEU A 34 -34.87 -0.83 1.33
CA LEU A 34 -33.48 -0.86 0.89
C LEU A 34 -32.51 -1.19 2.03
N LEU A 35 -32.69 -0.62 3.21
CA LEU A 35 -31.83 -0.87 4.38
C LEU A 35 -31.92 -2.31 4.89
N MET A 36 -33.03 -2.99 4.64
CA MET A 36 -33.21 -4.41 5.00
C MET A 36 -32.50 -5.37 4.03
N LEU A 37 -32.15 -4.93 2.82
CA LEU A 37 -31.57 -5.79 1.78
C LEU A 37 -30.28 -6.53 2.21
N PRO A 38 -29.28 -5.92 2.88
CA PRO A 38 -28.07 -6.62 3.29
C PRO A 38 -28.32 -7.82 4.22
N VAL A 39 -29.31 -7.71 5.11
CA VAL A 39 -29.68 -8.78 6.05
C VAL A 39 -30.27 -9.97 5.29
N HIS A 40 -31.17 -9.70 4.35
CA HIS A 40 -31.83 -10.74 3.56
C HIS A 40 -30.85 -11.43 2.59
N LEU A 41 -29.96 -10.68 1.92
CA LEU A 41 -28.94 -11.28 1.05
C LEU A 41 -27.91 -12.11 1.84
N ALA A 42 -27.67 -11.77 3.10
CA ALA A 42 -26.83 -12.60 3.97
C ALA A 42 -27.52 -13.91 4.37
N GLN A 43 -28.84 -13.92 4.54
CA GLN A 43 -29.64 -15.10 4.86
C GLN A 43 -29.91 -15.99 3.63
N SER A 44 -29.94 -15.39 2.43
CA SER A 44 -30.23 -16.08 1.16
C SER A 44 -29.12 -15.86 0.12
N PRO A 45 -27.92 -16.46 0.29
CA PRO A 45 -26.77 -16.24 -0.59
C PRO A 45 -26.84 -17.01 -1.92
N LEU A 46 -28.04 -17.38 -2.39
CA LEU A 46 -28.21 -18.10 -3.65
C LEU A 46 -27.78 -17.20 -4.83
N PRO A 47 -26.84 -17.63 -5.69
CA PRO A 47 -26.33 -16.82 -6.80
C PRO A 47 -27.40 -16.17 -7.68
N THR A 48 -28.50 -16.89 -7.94
CA THR A 48 -29.64 -16.39 -8.73
C THR A 48 -30.36 -15.23 -8.03
N VAL A 49 -30.64 -15.36 -6.73
CA VAL A 49 -31.26 -14.30 -5.91
C VAL A 49 -30.34 -13.09 -5.81
N LEU A 50 -29.04 -13.33 -5.56
CA LEU A 50 -28.03 -12.28 -5.55
C LEU A 50 -28.00 -11.53 -6.89
N LYS A 51 -27.91 -12.25 -8.02
CA LYS A 51 -27.93 -11.66 -9.37
C LYS A 51 -29.17 -10.82 -9.59
N SER A 52 -30.35 -11.35 -9.29
CA SER A 52 -31.61 -10.61 -9.43
C SER A 52 -31.64 -9.34 -8.57
N ALA A 53 -31.15 -9.39 -7.33
CA ALA A 53 -31.09 -8.23 -6.45
C ALA A 53 -30.15 -7.14 -6.99
N PHE A 54 -28.93 -7.50 -7.40
CA PHE A 54 -27.97 -6.54 -7.98
C PHE A 54 -28.45 -5.98 -9.33
N LEU A 55 -29.15 -6.77 -10.15
CA LEU A 55 -29.78 -6.27 -11.38
C LEU A 55 -30.85 -5.22 -11.08
N LYS A 56 -31.73 -5.46 -10.10
CA LYS A 56 -32.76 -4.49 -9.72
C LYS A 56 -32.14 -3.22 -9.09
N LEU A 57 -31.13 -3.37 -8.23
CA LEU A 57 -30.39 -2.24 -7.65
C LEU A 57 -29.73 -1.37 -8.72
N SER A 58 -29.05 -2.01 -9.68
CA SER A 58 -28.36 -1.30 -10.77
C SER A 58 -29.35 -0.64 -11.75
N GLU A 59 -30.54 -1.19 -11.93
CA GLU A 59 -31.60 -0.52 -12.69
C GLU A 59 -32.09 0.72 -11.93
N TYR A 60 -32.37 0.59 -10.63
CA TYR A 60 -32.82 1.72 -9.83
C TYR A 60 -31.77 2.84 -9.71
N TRP A 61 -30.48 2.49 -9.70
CA TRP A 61 -29.36 3.42 -9.72
C TRP A 61 -29.44 4.46 -10.86
N ARG A 62 -29.90 4.05 -12.04
CA ARG A 62 -29.93 4.90 -13.24
C ARG A 62 -30.91 6.05 -13.13
N SER A 63 -32.11 5.79 -12.60
CA SER A 63 -33.24 6.72 -12.63
C SER A 63 -33.49 7.45 -11.31
N CYS A 64 -32.82 7.06 -10.22
CA CYS A 64 -33.07 7.65 -8.91
C CYS A 64 -32.45 9.05 -8.71
N THR A 65 -32.88 9.74 -7.66
CA THR A 65 -32.28 11.01 -7.21
C THR A 65 -30.95 10.77 -6.50
N ASN A 66 -30.13 11.81 -6.33
CA ASN A 66 -28.86 11.67 -5.63
C ASN A 66 -28.99 11.22 -4.17
N ASP A 67 -30.02 11.67 -3.46
CA ASP A 67 -30.28 11.23 -2.09
C ASP A 67 -30.45 9.71 -2.03
N MET A 68 -31.19 9.15 -3.00
CA MET A 68 -31.33 7.70 -3.11
C MET A 68 -30.05 7.03 -3.61
N ARG A 69 -29.23 7.66 -4.46
CA ARG A 69 -27.91 7.14 -4.82
C ARG A 69 -26.99 7.02 -3.62
N VAL A 70 -27.05 7.93 -2.65
CA VAL A 70 -26.28 7.82 -1.40
C VAL A 70 -26.70 6.57 -0.63
N VAL A 71 -28.02 6.36 -0.46
CA VAL A 71 -28.56 5.17 0.22
C VAL A 71 -28.18 3.88 -0.52
N LEU A 72 -28.38 3.84 -1.84
CA LEU A 72 -28.02 2.71 -2.68
C LEU A 72 -26.52 2.42 -2.65
N ALA A 73 -25.67 3.44 -2.67
CA ALA A 73 -24.23 3.26 -2.59
C ALA A 73 -23.86 2.56 -1.29
N MET A 74 -24.37 3.04 -0.14
CA MET A 74 -24.13 2.40 1.16
C MET A 74 -24.55 0.92 1.15
N ILE A 75 -25.68 0.59 0.54
CA ILE A 75 -26.21 -0.78 0.50
C ILE A 75 -25.39 -1.67 -0.44
N ILE A 76 -25.12 -1.21 -1.66
CA ILE A 76 -24.29 -1.95 -2.62
C ILE A 76 -22.91 -2.21 -2.02
N CYS A 77 -22.30 -1.21 -1.38
CA CYS A 77 -21.02 -1.34 -0.70
C CYS A 77 -21.04 -2.37 0.43
N LYS A 78 -22.11 -2.44 1.23
CA LYS A 78 -22.29 -3.47 2.27
C LYS A 78 -22.49 -4.87 1.68
N CYS A 79 -23.16 -4.96 0.54
CA CYS A 79 -23.45 -6.23 -0.12
C CYS A 79 -22.32 -6.69 -1.07
N ALA A 80 -21.33 -5.84 -1.34
CA ALA A 80 -20.31 -6.05 -2.37
C ALA A 80 -19.58 -7.40 -2.27
N ARG A 81 -19.40 -7.94 -1.05
CA ARG A 81 -18.80 -9.27 -0.85
C ARG A 81 -19.52 -10.41 -1.60
N HIS A 82 -20.82 -10.25 -1.87
CA HIS A 82 -21.64 -11.23 -2.56
C HIS A 82 -21.47 -11.20 -4.09
N ILE A 83 -20.84 -10.15 -4.64
CA ILE A 83 -20.63 -10.02 -6.09
C ILE A 83 -19.74 -11.14 -6.63
N SER A 84 -18.89 -11.74 -5.80
CA SER A 84 -18.00 -12.83 -6.21
C SER A 84 -18.71 -14.15 -6.49
N CYS A 85 -19.95 -14.28 -6.02
CA CYS A 85 -20.80 -15.46 -6.25
C CYS A 85 -21.64 -15.35 -7.53
N ILE A 86 -21.48 -14.29 -8.33
CA ILE A 86 -22.28 -14.01 -9.52
C ILE A 86 -21.37 -14.11 -10.75
N ASP A 87 -21.66 -15.04 -11.66
CA ASP A 87 -20.79 -15.29 -12.83
C ASP A 87 -20.93 -14.21 -13.92
N ASP A 88 -22.16 -13.79 -14.22
CA ASP A 88 -22.44 -12.76 -15.22
C ASP A 88 -22.93 -11.48 -14.55
N THR A 89 -22.04 -10.49 -14.53
CA THR A 89 -22.24 -9.16 -13.95
C THR A 89 -22.21 -8.05 -15.00
N ASP A 90 -22.33 -8.36 -16.30
CA ASP A 90 -22.18 -7.37 -17.39
C ASP A 90 -23.22 -6.26 -17.29
N ASP A 91 -24.49 -6.64 -17.16
CA ASP A 91 -25.59 -5.69 -17.06
C ASP A 91 -25.51 -4.82 -15.81
N ILE A 92 -25.11 -5.40 -14.68
CA ILE A 92 -24.97 -4.71 -13.40
C ILE A 92 -23.94 -3.57 -13.54
N ILE A 93 -22.76 -3.89 -14.06
CA ILE A 93 -21.68 -2.92 -14.22
C ILE A 93 -22.03 -1.87 -15.27
N ARG A 94 -22.61 -2.25 -16.41
CA ARG A 94 -22.96 -1.31 -17.48
C ARG A 94 -23.96 -0.26 -17.03
N ARG A 95 -24.96 -0.65 -16.23
CA ARG A 95 -25.97 0.26 -15.69
C ARG A 95 -25.38 1.29 -14.73
N ILE A 96 -24.46 0.87 -13.87
CA ILE A 96 -23.76 1.78 -12.94
C ILE A 96 -22.79 2.68 -13.72
N LEU A 97 -22.03 2.11 -14.67
CA LEU A 97 -21.08 2.82 -15.51
C LEU A 97 -21.75 3.91 -16.35
N GLY A 98 -22.99 3.69 -16.80
CA GLY A 98 -23.77 4.70 -17.52
C GLY A 98 -23.94 6.02 -16.75
N VAL A 99 -23.95 5.98 -15.41
CA VAL A 99 -24.08 7.18 -14.56
C VAL A 99 -22.75 7.90 -14.37
N VAL A 100 -21.61 7.24 -14.64
CA VAL A 100 -20.28 7.89 -14.65
C VAL A 100 -20.18 8.96 -15.75
N GLY A 101 -21.00 8.86 -16.80
CA GLY A 101 -21.11 9.89 -17.84
C GLY A 101 -22.04 11.07 -17.50
N SER A 102 -22.61 11.13 -16.30
CA SER A 102 -23.53 12.19 -15.89
C SER A 102 -22.84 13.56 -15.81
N ASN A 103 -23.59 14.63 -16.05
CA ASN A 103 -23.11 16.01 -15.82
C ASN A 103 -22.99 16.34 -14.32
N ASP A 104 -23.58 15.52 -13.44
CA ASP A 104 -23.60 15.73 -12.00
C ASP A 104 -22.37 15.12 -11.29
N PRO A 105 -21.49 15.94 -10.68
CA PRO A 105 -20.30 15.46 -9.98
C PRO A 105 -20.58 14.52 -8.80
N LEU A 106 -21.71 14.68 -8.11
CA LEU A 106 -22.07 13.82 -6.98
C LEU A 106 -22.46 12.43 -7.48
N ALA A 107 -23.30 12.37 -8.53
CA ALA A 107 -23.70 11.11 -9.15
C ALA A 107 -22.49 10.34 -9.71
N ARG A 108 -21.55 11.04 -10.36
CA ARG A 108 -20.30 10.48 -10.86
C ARG A 108 -19.42 9.94 -9.74
N SER A 109 -19.18 10.74 -8.69
CA SER A 109 -18.39 10.34 -7.51
C SER A 109 -18.96 9.08 -6.85
N LEU A 110 -20.28 9.05 -6.61
CA LEU A 110 -20.95 7.90 -6.02
C LEU A 110 -20.83 6.65 -6.91
N SER A 111 -20.94 6.82 -8.23
CA SER A 111 -20.81 5.71 -9.19
C SER A 111 -19.39 5.14 -9.19
N LEU A 112 -18.35 5.99 -9.13
CA LEU A 112 -16.95 5.56 -9.02
C LEU A 112 -16.72 4.76 -7.73
N LEU A 113 -17.22 5.25 -6.59
CA LEU A 113 -17.10 4.54 -5.30
C LEU A 113 -17.77 3.16 -5.35
N VAL A 114 -18.99 3.09 -5.92
CA VAL A 114 -19.71 1.81 -6.10
C VAL A 114 -18.92 0.86 -7.00
N LEU A 115 -18.41 1.32 -8.15
CA LEU A 115 -17.59 0.50 -9.04
C LEU A 115 -16.33 -0.02 -8.33
N GLY A 116 -15.69 0.81 -7.49
CA GLY A 116 -14.57 0.40 -6.65
C GLY A 116 -14.93 -0.74 -5.68
N HIS A 117 -16.12 -0.70 -5.08
CA HIS A 117 -16.61 -1.80 -4.24
C HIS A 117 -16.97 -3.06 -5.04
N LEU A 118 -17.35 -2.91 -6.30
CA LEU A 118 -17.63 -4.02 -7.23
C LEU A 118 -16.37 -4.49 -7.99
N SER A 119 -15.17 -4.27 -7.44
CA SER A 119 -13.88 -4.57 -8.08
C SER A 119 -13.77 -6.02 -8.58
N TYR A 120 -14.29 -7.00 -7.84
CA TYR A 120 -14.26 -8.41 -8.26
C TYR A 120 -15.01 -8.65 -9.58
N ALA A 121 -16.12 -7.95 -9.82
CA ALA A 121 -16.87 -8.03 -11.08
C ALA A 121 -16.13 -7.33 -12.25
N ILE A 122 -15.26 -6.36 -11.95
CA ILE A 122 -14.54 -5.53 -12.92
C ILE A 122 -13.15 -6.11 -13.27
N ARG A 123 -12.59 -6.99 -12.44
CA ARG A 123 -11.18 -7.43 -12.49
C ARG A 123 -10.66 -7.92 -13.86
N ASN A 124 -11.54 -8.40 -14.73
CA ASN A 124 -11.18 -8.93 -16.05
C ASN A 124 -11.66 -8.03 -17.21
N ARG A 125 -12.11 -6.81 -16.93
CA ARG A 125 -12.74 -5.90 -17.90
C ARG A 125 -11.89 -4.65 -18.09
N SER A 126 -10.83 -4.74 -18.89
CA SER A 126 -9.89 -3.64 -19.15
C SER A 126 -10.60 -2.35 -19.59
N GLU A 127 -11.61 -2.45 -20.46
CA GLU A 127 -12.39 -1.30 -20.93
C GLU A 127 -13.05 -0.50 -19.80
N VAL A 128 -13.60 -1.19 -18.79
CA VAL A 128 -14.23 -0.56 -17.62
C VAL A 128 -13.15 0.07 -16.73
N GLN A 129 -12.03 -0.62 -16.55
CA GLN A 129 -10.90 -0.12 -15.77
C GLN A 129 -10.33 1.17 -16.38
N ASP A 130 -10.09 1.16 -17.69
CA ASP A 130 -9.60 2.33 -18.43
C ASP A 130 -10.61 3.47 -18.40
N ARG A 131 -11.92 3.16 -18.46
CA ARG A 131 -12.96 4.17 -18.32
C ARG A 131 -12.94 4.84 -16.94
N VAL A 132 -12.86 4.05 -15.87
CA VAL A 132 -12.76 4.57 -14.49
C VAL A 132 -11.49 5.41 -14.31
N LEU A 133 -10.38 4.96 -14.88
CA LEU A 133 -9.10 5.67 -14.80
C LEU A 133 -9.13 7.03 -15.50
N LYS A 134 -9.78 7.14 -16.65
CA LYS A 134 -9.93 8.42 -17.37
C LYS A 134 -10.67 9.48 -16.56
N GLU A 135 -11.50 9.09 -15.59
CA GLU A 135 -12.19 10.04 -14.71
C GLU A 135 -11.25 10.68 -13.67
N LEU A 136 -10.00 10.22 -13.53
CA LEU A 136 -8.97 10.90 -12.72
C LEU A 136 -8.55 12.25 -13.30
N ALA A 137 -8.72 12.47 -14.60
CA ALA A 137 -8.39 13.72 -15.28
C ALA A 137 -9.45 14.83 -15.08
N ARG A 138 -10.47 14.60 -14.23
CA ARG A 138 -11.55 15.56 -13.98
C ARG A 138 -11.10 16.65 -13.00
N PRO A 139 -11.66 17.87 -13.10
CA PRO A 139 -11.19 19.01 -12.32
C PRO A 139 -11.66 19.02 -10.86
N THR A 140 -12.73 18.29 -10.52
CA THR A 140 -13.34 18.40 -9.18
C THR A 140 -12.64 17.50 -8.16
N PRO A 141 -12.09 18.04 -7.05
CA PRO A 141 -11.31 17.25 -6.08
C PRO A 141 -12.06 16.04 -5.50
N ARG A 142 -13.37 16.17 -5.27
CA ARG A 142 -14.23 15.07 -4.80
C ARG A 142 -14.27 13.90 -5.79
N GLU A 143 -14.35 14.20 -7.08
CA GLU A 143 -14.40 13.20 -8.13
C GLU A 143 -13.07 12.49 -8.28
N ILE A 144 -11.97 13.24 -8.22
CA ILE A 144 -10.63 12.66 -8.26
C ILE A 144 -10.45 11.74 -7.05
N ALA A 145 -10.83 12.17 -5.83
CA ALA A 145 -10.74 11.33 -4.64
C ALA A 145 -11.58 10.04 -4.76
N ALA A 146 -12.79 10.12 -5.32
CA ALA A 146 -13.64 8.95 -5.59
C ALA A 146 -13.01 8.03 -6.64
N GLY A 147 -12.50 8.58 -7.74
CA GLY A 147 -11.80 7.84 -8.79
C GLY A 147 -10.55 7.14 -8.28
N VAL A 148 -9.74 7.82 -7.46
CA VAL A 148 -8.55 7.24 -6.81
C VAL A 148 -8.92 6.05 -5.94
N SER A 149 -9.96 6.19 -5.13
CA SER A 149 -10.44 5.08 -4.30
C SER A 149 -10.96 3.91 -5.16
N ALA A 150 -11.63 4.21 -6.27
CA ALA A 150 -12.12 3.19 -7.20
C ALA A 150 -10.98 2.43 -7.86
N VAL A 151 -10.00 3.14 -8.43
CA VAL A 151 -8.84 2.56 -9.11
C VAL A 151 -8.01 1.72 -8.14
N ASP A 152 -7.69 2.20 -6.94
CA ASP A 152 -6.95 1.42 -5.92
C ASP A 152 -7.65 0.09 -5.61
N ARG A 153 -8.97 0.12 -5.42
CA ARG A 153 -9.75 -1.09 -5.12
C ARG A 153 -9.87 -2.05 -6.30
N ILE A 154 -10.01 -1.52 -7.50
CA ILE A 154 -10.09 -2.35 -8.71
C ILE A 154 -8.74 -3.05 -8.94
N TRP A 155 -7.62 -2.33 -8.86
CA TRP A 155 -6.29 -2.89 -9.10
C TRP A 155 -5.78 -3.76 -7.95
N SER A 156 -6.23 -3.55 -6.72
CA SER A 156 -5.86 -4.40 -5.56
C SER A 156 -6.48 -5.80 -5.60
N VAL A 157 -7.59 -5.99 -6.30
CA VAL A 157 -8.05 -7.34 -6.66
C VAL A 157 -7.13 -7.81 -7.79
N LYS A 158 -6.43 -8.93 -7.65
CA LYS A 158 -5.56 -9.47 -8.71
C LYS A 158 -6.31 -9.53 -10.04
N THR A 159 -6.11 -8.53 -10.89
CA THR A 159 -6.75 -8.36 -12.20
C THR A 159 -5.85 -8.97 -13.27
N LYS A 160 -6.42 -9.21 -14.46
CA LYS A 160 -5.57 -9.30 -15.65
C LYS A 160 -4.84 -7.96 -15.87
N THR A 161 -3.63 -8.09 -16.42
CA THR A 161 -2.67 -7.05 -16.83
C THR A 161 -3.22 -5.63 -16.97
N VAL A 162 -2.68 -4.68 -16.20
CA VAL A 162 -2.90 -3.23 -16.37
C VAL A 162 -2.11 -2.75 -17.58
N SER A 163 -2.71 -1.93 -18.45
CA SER A 163 -1.99 -1.44 -19.63
C SER A 163 -0.90 -0.42 -19.24
N VAL A 164 0.19 -0.36 -20.02
CA VAL A 164 1.24 0.65 -19.82
C VAL A 164 0.70 2.08 -19.97
N ALA A 165 -0.27 2.30 -20.87
CA ALA A 165 -0.95 3.58 -21.02
C ALA A 165 -1.75 3.99 -19.77
N SER A 166 -2.30 3.01 -19.06
CA SER A 166 -2.98 3.25 -17.78
C SER A 166 -2.00 3.75 -16.70
N LEU A 167 -0.74 3.27 -16.73
CA LEU A 167 0.31 3.73 -15.81
C LEU A 167 0.76 5.16 -16.11
N SER A 168 0.85 5.55 -17.40
CA SER A 168 1.21 6.93 -17.76
C SER A 168 0.13 7.93 -17.33
N ILE A 169 -1.16 7.60 -17.52
CA ILE A 169 -2.29 8.42 -17.04
C ILE A 169 -2.21 8.62 -15.52
N LEU A 170 -1.87 7.57 -14.77
CA LEU A 170 -1.70 7.66 -13.31
C LEU A 170 -0.53 8.58 -12.94
N GLY A 171 0.60 8.48 -13.64
CA GLY A 171 1.76 9.36 -13.46
C GLY A 171 1.44 10.84 -13.73
N GLU A 172 0.71 11.13 -14.81
CA GLU A 172 0.22 12.47 -15.12
C GLU A 172 -0.78 12.99 -14.08
N SER A 173 -1.67 12.12 -13.60
CA SER A 173 -2.64 12.46 -12.55
C SER A 173 -1.95 12.86 -11.24
N ILE A 174 -0.82 12.22 -10.89
CA ILE A 174 -0.01 12.63 -9.73
C ILE A 174 0.57 14.02 -9.93
N ARG A 175 1.11 14.32 -11.11
CA ARG A 175 1.64 15.65 -11.44
C ARG A 175 0.57 16.72 -11.38
N TYR A 176 -0.62 16.42 -11.90
CA TYR A 176 -1.75 17.33 -11.84
C TYR A 176 -2.25 17.55 -10.41
N ALA A 177 -2.37 16.48 -9.61
CA ALA A 177 -2.78 16.57 -8.20
C ALA A 177 -1.84 17.43 -7.35
N GLN A 178 -0.55 17.55 -7.71
CA GLN A 178 0.39 18.44 -7.04
C GLN A 178 0.03 19.92 -7.17
N GLY A 179 -0.62 20.32 -8.27
CA GLY A 179 -1.07 21.71 -8.46
C GLY A 179 -2.39 22.03 -7.75
N LEU A 180 -3.12 21.03 -7.26
CA LEU A 180 -4.46 21.17 -6.68
C LEU A 180 -4.53 20.95 -5.17
N ASP A 181 -3.54 20.27 -4.58
CA ASP A 181 -3.62 19.78 -3.22
C ASP A 181 -2.56 20.40 -2.32
N ASP A 182 -2.97 21.40 -1.52
CA ASP A 182 -2.13 22.07 -0.53
C ASP A 182 -1.54 21.12 0.52
N GLN A 183 -2.18 19.96 0.76
CA GLN A 183 -1.75 18.96 1.75
C GLN A 183 -1.17 17.68 1.13
N GLY A 184 -1.20 17.54 -0.20
CA GLY A 184 -0.77 16.37 -0.99
C GLY A 184 -1.33 15.01 -0.58
N ASN A 185 -2.48 14.96 0.08
CA ASN A 185 -3.22 13.74 0.40
C ASN A 185 -3.64 12.95 -0.86
N LEU A 186 -3.93 13.63 -1.95
CA LEU A 186 -4.36 13.05 -3.22
C LEU A 186 -3.19 12.43 -3.97
N SER A 187 -2.07 13.16 -4.07
CA SER A 187 -0.84 12.66 -4.70
C SER A 187 -0.28 11.45 -3.94
N LEU A 188 -0.39 11.45 -2.60
CA LEU A 188 -0.11 10.31 -1.73
C LEU A 188 -0.94 9.07 -2.10
N ARG A 189 -2.27 9.21 -2.17
CA ARG A 189 -3.17 8.09 -2.49
C ARG A 189 -2.93 7.55 -3.90
N LEU A 190 -2.69 8.43 -4.86
CA LEU A 190 -2.34 8.06 -6.24
C LEU A 190 -1.01 7.29 -6.28
N ALA A 191 0.02 7.76 -5.57
CA ALA A 191 1.31 7.07 -5.47
C ALA A 191 1.18 5.66 -4.87
N HIS A 192 0.22 5.44 -3.97
CA HIS A 192 -0.03 4.12 -3.40
C HIS A 192 -0.67 3.14 -4.38
N ILE A 193 -1.39 3.60 -5.42
CA ILE A 193 -2.01 2.71 -6.42
C ILE A 193 -0.94 1.86 -7.14
N PHE A 194 0.25 2.43 -7.40
CA PHE A 194 1.34 1.72 -8.06
C PHE A 194 1.77 0.45 -7.33
N ARG A 195 1.51 0.30 -6.03
CA ARG A 195 1.83 -0.94 -5.29
C ARG A 195 1.12 -2.18 -5.84
N ASN A 196 0.00 -1.97 -6.54
CA ASN A 196 -0.82 -3.02 -7.14
C ASN A 196 -0.34 -3.38 -8.56
N CYS A 197 0.73 -2.75 -9.07
CA CYS A 197 1.29 -2.97 -10.41
C CYS A 197 2.38 -4.06 -10.38
N ASP A 198 2.08 -5.19 -9.75
CA ASP A 198 3.02 -6.28 -9.48
C ASP A 198 2.73 -7.56 -10.28
N GLN A 199 1.68 -7.55 -11.09
CA GLN A 199 1.21 -8.74 -11.83
C GLN A 199 2.09 -9.08 -13.05
N ASP A 200 2.84 -8.12 -13.59
CA ASP A 200 3.67 -8.26 -14.79
C ASP A 200 4.98 -7.49 -14.60
N PHE A 201 6.09 -8.11 -14.98
CA PHE A 201 7.43 -7.53 -14.93
C PHE A 201 7.52 -6.20 -15.70
N HIS A 202 6.92 -6.11 -16.90
CA HIS A 202 6.95 -4.88 -17.69
C HIS A 202 6.16 -3.74 -17.04
N GLN A 203 5.02 -4.06 -16.42
CA GLN A 203 4.21 -3.09 -15.67
C GLN A 203 4.96 -2.61 -14.44
N ALA A 204 5.56 -3.52 -13.67
CA ALA A 204 6.34 -3.17 -12.49
C ALA A 204 7.55 -2.30 -12.82
N ILE A 205 8.28 -2.61 -13.90
CA ILE A 205 9.38 -1.77 -14.38
C ILE A 205 8.88 -0.37 -14.72
N THR A 206 7.78 -0.29 -15.46
CA THR A 206 7.23 1.01 -15.87
C THR A 206 6.79 1.81 -14.66
N ALA A 207 6.08 1.17 -13.72
CA ALA A 207 5.67 1.77 -12.46
C ALA A 207 6.87 2.25 -11.62
N LEU A 208 7.93 1.44 -11.51
CA LEU A 208 9.17 1.81 -10.82
C LEU A 208 9.86 3.00 -11.47
N LYS A 209 9.98 3.03 -12.81
CA LYS A 209 10.55 4.15 -13.57
C LYS A 209 9.75 5.44 -13.37
N ILE A 210 8.42 5.35 -13.40
CA ILE A 210 7.53 6.48 -13.14
C ILE A 210 7.70 6.98 -11.71
N CYS A 211 7.63 6.10 -10.71
CA CYS A 211 7.81 6.49 -9.30
C CYS A 211 9.19 7.10 -9.03
N THR A 212 10.24 6.58 -9.66
CA THR A 212 11.61 7.10 -9.51
C THR A 212 11.75 8.48 -10.15
N SER A 213 11.20 8.68 -11.36
CA SER A 213 11.22 10.01 -12.00
C SER A 213 10.40 11.04 -11.20
N LEU A 214 9.26 10.63 -10.65
CA LEU A 214 8.45 11.46 -9.75
C LEU A 214 9.14 11.73 -8.40
N SER A 215 10.12 10.93 -7.98
CA SER A 215 10.86 11.18 -6.74
C SER A 215 12.02 12.16 -6.91
N ILE A 216 12.51 12.35 -8.14
CA ILE A 216 13.69 13.17 -8.46
C ILE A 216 13.29 14.56 -8.99
N ASP A 217 12.02 14.74 -9.35
CA ASP A 217 11.54 15.94 -10.03
C ASP A 217 11.71 17.23 -9.17
N PRO A 218 12.53 18.20 -9.60
CA PRO A 218 12.79 19.42 -8.84
C PRO A 218 11.60 20.40 -8.81
N CYS A 219 10.57 20.20 -9.63
CA CYS A 219 9.32 20.95 -9.54
C CYS A 219 8.49 20.61 -8.29
N ILE A 220 8.92 19.64 -7.48
CA ILE A 220 8.28 19.27 -6.22
C ILE A 220 8.72 20.27 -5.15
N SER A 221 7.82 21.17 -4.78
CA SER A 221 8.04 22.08 -3.66
C SER A 221 8.33 21.29 -2.39
N THR A 222 9.26 21.83 -1.60
CA THR A 222 9.79 21.31 -0.33
C THR A 222 8.73 21.08 0.77
N SER A 223 7.44 21.34 0.51
CA SER A 223 6.33 21.18 1.45
C SER A 223 5.78 19.75 1.58
N LEU A 224 6.22 18.78 0.76
CA LEU A 224 5.59 17.45 0.69
C LEU A 224 6.50 16.26 1.06
N SER A 225 7.13 16.35 2.25
CA SER A 225 7.90 15.24 2.85
C SER A 225 7.12 13.92 2.86
N ALA A 226 5.82 13.98 3.15
CA ALA A 226 4.92 12.83 3.16
C ALA A 226 4.81 12.15 1.78
N GLN A 227 4.67 12.92 0.69
CA GLN A 227 4.57 12.34 -0.67
C GLN A 227 5.84 11.59 -1.04
N SER A 228 6.99 12.22 -0.80
CA SER A 228 8.29 11.59 -1.06
C SER A 228 8.44 10.28 -0.27
N ALA A 229 7.90 10.23 0.95
CA ALA A 229 7.88 9.04 1.78
C ALA A 229 6.95 7.95 1.21
N ALA A 230 5.75 8.30 0.74
CA ALA A 230 4.85 7.33 0.12
C ALA A 230 5.42 6.78 -1.20
N LEU A 231 6.04 7.62 -2.02
CA LEU A 231 6.72 7.16 -3.24
C LEU A 231 7.85 6.19 -2.90
N ARG A 232 8.73 6.52 -1.94
CA ARG A 232 9.77 5.60 -1.47
C ARG A 232 9.19 4.30 -0.91
N ARG A 233 8.08 4.38 -0.17
CA ARG A 233 7.37 3.22 0.35
C ARG A 233 6.82 2.34 -0.78
N THR A 234 6.21 2.93 -1.79
CA THR A 234 5.68 2.21 -2.95
C THR A 234 6.81 1.58 -3.77
N ILE A 235 7.89 2.31 -4.05
CA ILE A 235 9.08 1.77 -4.72
C ILE A 235 9.63 0.58 -3.93
N THR A 236 9.70 0.68 -2.60
CA THR A 236 10.15 -0.42 -1.74
C THR A 236 9.25 -1.64 -1.84
N VAL A 237 7.91 -1.46 -1.78
CA VAL A 237 6.95 -2.57 -1.91
C VAL A 237 7.06 -3.25 -3.28
N LEU A 238 7.17 -2.47 -4.35
CA LEU A 238 7.35 -3.01 -5.71
C LEU A 238 8.69 -3.73 -5.85
N SER A 239 9.80 -3.12 -5.37
CA SER A 239 11.15 -3.71 -5.50
C SER A 239 11.29 -5.04 -4.77
N ILE A 240 10.57 -5.26 -3.67
CA ILE A 240 10.54 -6.56 -2.96
C ILE A 240 10.06 -7.69 -3.87
N GLN A 241 9.12 -7.40 -4.77
CA GLN A 241 8.60 -8.40 -5.70
C GLN A 241 9.54 -8.69 -6.87
N PHE A 242 10.48 -7.78 -7.15
CA PHE A 242 11.36 -7.85 -8.30
C PHE A 242 12.83 -7.67 -7.87
N PRO A 243 13.51 -8.78 -7.49
CA PRO A 243 14.85 -8.75 -6.91
C PRO A 243 15.91 -8.02 -7.74
N ALA A 244 15.74 -7.97 -9.07
CA ALA A 244 16.65 -7.26 -9.98
C ALA A 244 16.83 -5.77 -9.66
N PHE A 245 15.86 -5.13 -9.00
CA PHE A 245 15.90 -3.70 -8.68
C PHE A 245 16.39 -3.40 -7.27
N LEU A 246 16.48 -4.42 -6.41
CA LEU A 246 16.83 -4.25 -5.00
C LEU A 246 18.20 -3.61 -4.78
N PRO A 247 19.29 -4.01 -5.46
CA PRO A 247 20.62 -3.42 -5.22
C PRO A 247 20.63 -1.90 -5.45
N ASN A 248 20.07 -1.45 -6.57
CA ASN A 248 19.99 -0.02 -6.90
C ASN A 248 19.12 0.75 -5.91
N HIS A 249 17.98 0.18 -5.51
CA HIS A 249 17.09 0.81 -4.54
C HIS A 249 17.72 0.89 -3.14
N ILE A 250 18.39 -0.16 -2.68
CA ILE A 250 19.12 -0.17 -1.41
C ILE A 250 20.22 0.89 -1.43
N ASN A 251 21.02 0.94 -2.51
CA ASN A 251 22.05 1.97 -2.70
C ASN A 251 21.47 3.38 -2.60
N ASN A 252 20.34 3.65 -3.26
CA ASN A 252 19.67 4.95 -3.19
C ASN A 252 19.23 5.30 -1.76
N LEU A 253 18.61 4.37 -1.03
CA LEU A 253 18.19 4.60 0.35
C LEU A 253 19.38 4.86 1.28
N VAL A 254 20.45 4.07 1.15
CA VAL A 254 21.66 4.23 1.98
C VAL A 254 22.39 5.53 1.63
N ASN A 255 22.43 5.93 0.36
CA ASN A 255 22.99 7.20 -0.07
C ASN A 255 22.24 8.41 0.52
N ILE A 256 20.90 8.32 0.64
CA ILE A 256 20.11 9.36 1.33
C ILE A 256 20.53 9.50 2.80
N LEU A 257 20.81 8.38 3.49
CA LEU A 257 21.31 8.42 4.88
C LEU A 257 22.73 9.00 4.98
N HIS A 258 23.56 8.78 3.97
CA HIS A 258 24.94 9.26 3.95
C HIS A 258 25.05 10.79 3.74
N GLN A 259 24.08 11.40 3.05
CA GLN A 259 24.04 12.84 2.84
C GLN A 259 23.86 13.57 4.19
N GLY A 260 24.86 14.34 4.60
CA GLY A 260 25.09 14.76 5.99
C GLY A 260 24.08 15.70 6.67
N ASN A 261 22.89 15.95 6.11
CA ASN A 261 21.83 16.74 6.75
C ASN A 261 20.39 16.25 6.41
N PRO A 262 20.01 14.98 6.67
CA PRO A 262 18.64 14.57 6.45
C PRO A 262 17.77 14.95 7.66
N HIS A 263 16.60 15.56 7.43
CA HIS A 263 15.62 15.81 8.50
C HIS A 263 15.24 14.50 9.21
N ASN A 264 14.95 14.54 10.52
CA ASN A 264 14.63 13.35 11.32
C ASN A 264 13.51 12.49 10.69
N ASP A 265 12.49 13.12 10.10
CA ASP A 265 11.38 12.44 9.45
C ASP A 265 11.82 11.65 8.20
N LEU A 266 12.73 12.22 7.41
CA LEU A 266 13.31 11.56 6.25
C LEU A 266 14.16 10.35 6.68
N ILE A 267 14.97 10.51 7.73
CA ILE A 267 15.78 9.40 8.26
C ILE A 267 14.86 8.27 8.73
N MET A 268 13.81 8.59 9.48
CA MET A 268 12.85 7.63 9.99
C MET A 268 12.11 6.88 8.88
N ASP A 269 11.70 7.57 7.82
CA ASP A 269 11.09 6.97 6.63
C ASP A 269 12.05 6.02 5.91
N VAL A 270 13.28 6.47 5.65
CA VAL A 270 14.31 5.66 4.97
C VAL A 270 14.66 4.43 5.81
N LEU A 271 14.87 4.58 7.12
CA LEU A 271 15.11 3.45 8.03
C LEU A 271 13.91 2.48 8.06
N GLY A 272 12.68 2.98 8.00
CA GLY A 272 11.49 2.14 7.89
C GLY A 272 11.50 1.27 6.64
N ASN A 273 11.89 1.82 5.49
CA ASN A 273 12.02 1.09 4.24
C ASN A 273 13.18 0.07 4.28
N ILE A 274 14.35 0.46 4.79
CA ILE A 274 15.50 -0.45 4.97
C ILE A 274 15.16 -1.59 5.93
N LEU A 275 14.40 -1.34 7.00
CA LEU A 275 13.95 -2.40 7.92
C LEU A 275 13.12 -3.47 7.20
N ILE A 276 12.24 -3.06 6.28
CA ILE A 276 11.43 -3.99 5.51
C ILE A 276 12.31 -4.81 4.55
N LEU A 277 13.25 -4.14 3.87
CA LEU A 277 14.19 -4.80 2.96
C LEU A 277 15.13 -5.76 3.69
N SER A 278 15.70 -5.36 4.83
CA SER A 278 16.60 -6.21 5.63
C SER A 278 15.90 -7.47 6.15
N LYS A 279 14.59 -7.40 6.45
CA LYS A 279 13.81 -8.55 6.88
C LYS A 279 13.48 -9.50 5.72
N ALA A 280 13.18 -8.98 4.53
CA ALA A 280 12.72 -9.79 3.40
C ALA A 280 13.88 -10.27 2.50
N HIS A 281 14.92 -9.46 2.33
CA HIS A 281 15.96 -9.60 1.29
C HIS A 281 17.35 -9.17 1.80
N SER A 282 17.77 -9.68 2.97
CA SER A 282 19.06 -9.32 3.59
C SER A 282 20.29 -9.60 2.71
N HIS A 283 20.23 -10.59 1.82
CA HIS A 283 21.33 -10.99 0.94
C HIS A 283 21.66 -9.99 -0.18
N HIS A 284 20.77 -9.02 -0.45
CA HIS A 284 21.02 -7.96 -1.43
C HIS A 284 21.80 -6.76 -0.85
N PHE A 285 22.08 -6.77 0.46
CA PHE A 285 22.91 -5.76 1.09
C PHE A 285 24.40 -6.08 0.89
N GLU A 286 25.19 -5.03 0.75
CA GLU A 286 26.64 -5.09 0.61
C GLU A 286 27.34 -4.58 1.88
N ALA A 287 28.59 -5.00 2.07
CA ALA A 287 29.32 -4.75 3.31
C ALA A 287 29.47 -3.24 3.61
N HIS A 288 29.56 -2.42 2.56
CA HIS A 288 29.69 -0.97 2.66
C HIS A 288 28.40 -0.28 3.20
N HIS A 289 27.24 -0.92 3.15
CA HIS A 289 25.98 -0.36 3.66
C HIS A 289 25.93 -0.33 5.20
N LEU A 290 26.51 -1.35 5.85
CA LEU A 290 26.36 -1.58 7.29
C LEU A 290 26.96 -0.44 8.14
N PRO A 291 28.17 0.07 7.87
CA PRO A 291 28.74 1.19 8.65
C PRO A 291 27.93 2.47 8.52
N ILE A 292 27.34 2.74 7.34
CA ILE A 292 26.51 3.93 7.11
C ILE A 292 25.26 3.85 7.99
N ILE A 293 24.59 2.69 7.99
CA ILE A 293 23.44 2.42 8.86
C ILE A 293 23.84 2.53 10.34
N ALA A 294 24.99 1.98 10.73
CA ALA A 294 25.49 2.07 12.11
C ALA A 294 25.82 3.52 12.54
N ASN A 295 26.33 4.36 11.65
CA ASN A 295 26.61 5.77 11.94
C ASN A 295 25.32 6.57 12.25
N ILE A 296 24.19 6.22 11.62
CA ILE A 296 22.89 6.83 11.94
C ILE A 296 22.46 6.53 13.38
N MET A 297 22.82 5.34 13.91
CA MET A 297 22.59 5.03 15.32
C MET A 297 23.33 6.02 16.22
N LEU A 298 24.61 6.28 15.94
CA LEU A 298 25.41 7.25 16.69
C LEU A 298 24.84 8.67 16.59
N PHE A 299 24.40 9.07 15.40
CA PHE A 299 23.76 10.37 15.16
C PHE A 299 22.50 10.57 16.00
N SER A 300 21.69 9.52 16.18
CA SER A 300 20.45 9.59 16.99
C SER A 300 20.70 9.98 18.44
N PHE A 301 21.86 9.62 19.02
CA PHE A 301 22.24 10.00 20.39
C PHE A 301 22.68 11.46 20.50
N LYS A 302 23.14 12.09 19.41
CA LYS A 302 23.59 13.49 19.42
C LYS A 302 22.45 14.51 19.40
N ILE A 303 21.28 14.14 18.86
CA ILE A 303 20.17 15.09 18.57
C ILE A 303 19.03 15.03 19.60
N GLY A 304 19.05 14.08 20.54
CA GLY A 304 18.00 13.98 21.56
C GLY A 304 16.70 13.30 21.07
N SER A 305 16.70 12.66 19.89
CA SER A 305 15.65 11.75 19.42
C SER A 305 16.05 10.24 19.41
N PRO A 306 16.76 9.72 20.43
CA PRO A 306 17.57 8.50 20.32
C PRO A 306 16.75 7.21 20.19
N LEU A 307 15.59 7.14 20.84
CA LEU A 307 14.96 5.86 21.18
C LEU A 307 14.42 5.09 19.97
N ARG A 308 13.65 5.75 19.12
CA ARG A 308 12.97 5.08 17.99
C ARG A 308 13.96 4.78 16.86
N MET A 309 14.82 5.73 16.55
CA MET A 309 15.87 5.58 15.54
C MET A 309 16.85 4.47 15.94
N CYS A 310 17.40 4.51 17.17
CA CYS A 310 18.31 3.47 17.65
C CYS A 310 17.68 2.07 17.59
N LYS A 311 16.43 1.92 18.04
CA LYS A 311 15.70 0.63 17.95
C LYS A 311 15.61 0.09 16.54
N ILE A 312 15.22 0.94 15.58
CA ILE A 312 15.05 0.50 14.19
C ILE A 312 16.41 0.12 13.61
N THR A 313 17.43 0.96 13.81
CA THR A 313 18.78 0.71 13.31
C THR A 313 19.41 -0.55 13.90
N ALA A 314 19.25 -0.80 15.21
CA ALA A 314 19.74 -2.01 15.87
C ALA A 314 19.07 -3.25 15.29
N ARG A 315 17.76 -3.18 15.04
CA ARG A 315 16.99 -4.28 14.46
C ARG A 315 17.37 -4.56 13.01
N ILE A 316 17.64 -3.53 12.21
CA ILE A 316 18.18 -3.67 10.84
C ILE A 316 19.51 -4.41 10.89
N LEU A 317 20.47 -3.92 11.69
CA LEU A 317 21.80 -4.52 11.79
C LEU A 317 21.73 -5.98 12.27
N LYS A 318 20.81 -6.30 13.17
CA LYS A 318 20.56 -7.68 13.59
C LYS A 318 20.11 -8.57 12.42
N PHE A 319 19.14 -8.13 11.62
CA PHE A 319 18.70 -8.91 10.45
C PHE A 319 19.83 -9.09 9.43
N LEU A 320 20.64 -8.05 9.21
CA LEU A 320 21.79 -8.14 8.30
C LEU A 320 22.92 -9.02 8.86
N SER A 321 23.11 -9.07 10.18
CA SER A 321 24.12 -9.89 10.83
C SER A 321 23.89 -11.40 10.72
N LEU A 322 22.68 -11.83 10.31
CA LEU A 322 22.41 -13.23 9.99
C LEU A 322 23.21 -13.72 8.77
N GLY A 323 23.61 -12.81 7.88
CA GLY A 323 24.54 -13.11 6.79
C GLY A 323 25.98 -13.04 7.28
N GLU A 324 26.51 -14.16 7.79
CA GLU A 324 27.84 -14.19 8.43
C GLU A 324 28.97 -13.63 7.54
N MET A 325 28.96 -13.95 6.24
CA MET A 325 29.97 -13.46 5.29
C MET A 325 29.90 -11.95 5.07
N LEU A 326 28.69 -11.41 4.89
CA LEU A 326 28.44 -9.97 4.73
C LEU A 326 28.94 -9.20 5.95
N PHE A 327 28.60 -9.72 7.13
CA PHE A 327 28.94 -9.08 8.39
C PHE A 327 30.45 -9.12 8.67
N LEU A 328 31.10 -10.24 8.36
CA LEU A 328 32.54 -10.40 8.52
C LEU A 328 33.31 -9.45 7.60
N ASP A 329 32.90 -9.35 6.33
CA ASP A 329 33.49 -8.41 5.37
C ASP A 329 33.34 -6.97 5.88
N ALA A 330 32.14 -6.57 6.31
CA ALA A 330 31.91 -5.21 6.84
C ALA A 330 32.79 -4.87 8.07
N ILE A 331 33.12 -5.86 8.92
CA ILE A 331 34.06 -5.68 10.04
C ILE A 331 35.48 -5.48 9.52
N GLN A 332 35.91 -6.26 8.54
CA GLN A 332 37.27 -6.26 8.01
C GLN A 332 37.58 -5.05 7.14
N THR A 333 36.73 -4.78 6.15
CA THR A 333 37.00 -3.84 5.06
C THR A 333 36.43 -2.45 5.33
N HIS A 334 35.34 -2.37 6.11
CA HIS A 334 34.60 -1.11 6.31
C HIS A 334 34.49 -0.66 7.78
N ALA A 335 35.30 -1.24 8.68
CA ALA A 335 35.44 -0.83 10.07
C ALA A 335 34.12 -0.75 10.87
N LEU A 336 33.16 -1.64 10.59
CA LEU A 336 31.83 -1.68 11.23
C LEU A 336 31.87 -1.73 12.77
N ALA A 337 32.91 -2.30 13.36
CA ALA A 337 33.06 -2.40 14.82
C ALA A 337 33.11 -1.03 15.52
N LYS A 338 33.67 0.00 14.86
CA LYS A 338 33.85 1.34 15.43
C LYS A 338 32.52 2.08 15.71
N PRO A 339 31.59 2.21 14.75
CA PRO A 339 30.30 2.87 15.03
C PRO A 339 29.44 2.10 16.03
N ILE A 340 29.51 0.76 16.04
CA ILE A 340 28.74 -0.06 16.98
C ILE A 340 29.24 0.10 18.42
N SER A 341 30.56 0.05 18.64
CA SER A 341 31.13 0.27 19.97
C SER A 341 30.85 1.70 20.47
N ALA A 342 30.99 2.70 19.61
CA ALA A 342 30.67 4.09 19.94
C ALA A 342 29.19 4.26 20.31
N ALA A 343 28.26 3.60 19.61
CA ALA A 343 26.84 3.64 19.93
C ALA A 343 26.53 2.95 21.27
N MET A 344 27.19 1.84 21.59
CA MET A 344 27.05 1.17 22.89
C MET A 344 27.53 2.05 24.05
N VAL A 345 28.69 2.72 23.88
CA VAL A 345 29.21 3.67 24.86
C VAL A 345 28.25 4.85 25.05
N ALA A 346 27.74 5.41 23.95
CA ALA A 346 26.78 6.52 23.97
C ALA A 346 25.46 6.15 24.66
N MET A 347 24.97 4.92 24.48
CA MET A 347 23.80 4.42 25.22
C MET A 347 24.08 4.32 26.71
N ALA A 348 25.21 3.73 27.10
CA ALA A 348 25.55 3.52 28.50
C ALA A 348 25.74 4.83 29.26
N SER A 349 26.23 5.88 28.58
CA SER A 349 26.37 7.22 29.14
C SER A 349 25.09 8.07 29.07
N SER A 350 24.06 7.63 28.36
CA SER A 350 22.78 8.33 28.30
C SER A 350 21.90 7.97 29.51
N ASN A 351 21.36 8.97 30.22
CA ASN A 351 20.41 8.81 31.34
C ASN A 351 18.99 8.32 30.91
N ILE A 352 18.91 7.59 29.80
CA ILE A 352 17.65 7.14 29.19
C ILE A 352 17.13 5.93 29.97
N ILE A 353 15.85 5.96 30.35
CA ILE A 353 15.19 4.91 31.13
C ILE A 353 15.34 3.55 30.43
N TYR A 354 16.01 2.60 31.11
CA TYR A 354 16.32 1.25 30.61
C TYR A 354 15.11 0.51 30.02
N SER A 355 13.91 0.69 30.60
CA SER A 355 12.69 0.03 30.14
C SER A 355 12.37 0.31 28.65
N HIS A 356 12.74 1.48 28.14
CA HIS A 356 12.49 1.85 26.76
C HIS A 356 13.62 1.48 25.79
N VAL A 357 14.81 1.08 26.24
CA VAL A 357 15.94 0.71 25.35
C VAL A 357 16.27 -0.78 25.41
N THR A 358 15.70 -1.53 26.35
CA THR A 358 15.89 -2.99 26.55
C THR A 358 15.96 -3.81 25.26
N SER A 359 15.01 -3.63 24.33
CA SER A 359 15.02 -4.39 23.07
C SER A 359 16.19 -4.02 22.15
N ALA A 360 16.54 -2.74 22.06
CA ALA A 360 17.70 -2.28 21.28
C ALA A 360 19.02 -2.75 21.93
N LEU A 361 19.09 -2.76 23.26
CA LEU A 361 20.24 -3.29 24.01
C LEU A 361 20.42 -4.79 23.77
N LEU A 362 19.33 -5.57 23.76
CA LEU A 362 19.39 -7.00 23.43
C LEU A 362 19.88 -7.23 21.99
N ASP A 363 19.38 -6.45 21.04
CA ASP A 363 19.81 -6.55 19.64
C ASP A 363 21.29 -6.14 19.49
N LEU A 364 21.75 -5.11 20.18
CA LEU A 364 23.14 -4.64 20.15
C LEU A 364 24.11 -5.56 20.89
N THR A 365 23.71 -6.17 22.00
CA THR A 365 24.53 -7.17 22.70
C THR A 365 24.66 -8.45 21.87
N SER A 366 23.58 -8.89 21.20
CA SER A 366 23.65 -9.95 20.20
C SER A 366 24.62 -9.58 19.07
N LEU A 367 24.55 -8.35 18.57
CA LEU A 367 25.43 -7.86 17.51
C LEU A 367 26.90 -7.83 17.96
N ALA A 368 27.17 -7.33 19.17
CA ALA A 368 28.50 -7.30 19.76
C ALA A 368 29.08 -8.70 19.95
N SER A 369 28.27 -9.68 20.37
CA SER A 369 28.65 -11.09 20.42
C SER A 369 29.00 -11.62 19.02
N SER A 370 28.21 -11.30 17.98
CA SER A 370 28.54 -11.69 16.60
C SER A 370 29.83 -11.05 16.10
N ILE A 371 30.10 -9.78 16.44
CA ILE A 371 31.36 -9.11 16.11
C ILE A 371 32.53 -9.79 16.81
N PHE A 372 32.39 -10.10 18.11
CA PHE A 372 33.44 -10.77 18.88
C PHE A 372 33.77 -12.15 18.29
N LYS A 373 32.76 -12.97 17.99
CA LYS A 373 32.95 -14.26 17.31
C LYS A 373 33.63 -14.09 15.95
N GLY A 374 33.20 -13.10 15.16
CA GLY A 374 33.84 -12.77 13.88
C GLY A 374 35.32 -12.42 14.05
N LEU A 375 35.66 -11.54 14.99
CA LEU A 375 37.05 -11.13 15.27
C LEU A 375 37.92 -12.29 15.77
N VAL A 376 37.38 -13.20 16.59
CA VAL A 376 38.09 -14.41 17.05
C VAL A 376 38.39 -15.32 15.85
N ASN A 377 37.38 -15.63 15.02
CA ASN A 377 37.56 -16.45 13.82
C ASN A 377 38.60 -15.85 12.85
N LEU A 378 38.75 -14.52 12.82
CA LEU A 378 39.76 -13.84 12.00
C LEU A 378 41.16 -13.92 12.58
N LYS A 379 41.31 -13.90 13.91
CA LYS A 379 42.59 -14.17 14.56
C LYS A 379 43.04 -15.60 14.28
N ASP A 380 42.13 -16.57 14.44
CA ASP A 380 42.43 -17.97 14.17
C ASP A 380 42.83 -18.19 12.70
N LYS A 381 42.13 -17.58 11.73
CA LYS A 381 42.52 -17.65 10.30
C LYS A 381 43.87 -16.98 10.01
N LYS A 382 44.21 -15.87 10.67
CA LYS A 382 45.53 -15.22 10.52
C LYS A 382 46.66 -16.03 11.17
N GLU A 383 46.37 -16.78 12.22
CA GLU A 383 47.33 -17.70 12.84
C GLU A 383 47.55 -18.94 11.96
N PHE A 384 46.49 -19.54 11.39
CA PHE A 384 46.64 -20.62 10.41
C PHE A 384 47.42 -20.21 9.15
N GLY A 385 47.24 -18.98 8.65
CA GLY A 385 48.02 -18.45 7.53
C GLY A 385 49.49 -18.18 7.84
N LYS A 386 49.89 -18.12 9.12
CA LYS A 386 51.29 -17.98 9.54
C LYS A 386 52.00 -19.31 9.82
N VAL A 387 51.25 -20.42 9.88
CA VAL A 387 51.80 -21.78 10.08
C VAL A 387 52.06 -22.48 8.73
N ALA A 388 51.69 -21.86 7.60
CA ALA A 388 51.86 -22.40 6.25
C ALA A 388 52.89 -21.64 5.40
N VAL A 389 53.97 -21.13 6.01
CA VAL A 389 55.17 -20.64 5.30
C VAL A 389 56.42 -21.29 5.88
#